data_AF-A0A7Y3IA40-F1
#
_entry.id   AF-A0A7Y3IA40-F1
#
_cell.length_a   1.000
_cell.length_b   1.000
_cell.length_c   1.000
_cell.angle_alpha   90.00
_cell.angle_beta   90.00
_cell.angle_gamma   90.00
#
_symmetry.space_group_name_H-M   'P 1'
#
loop_
_entity.id
_entity.type
_entity.pdbx_description
1 polymer ?
#
loop_
_entity_poly.entity_id
_entity_poly.type
_entity_poly.pdbx_seq_one_letter_code
_entity_poly.pdbx_strand_id
1 'polypeptide(L)'
;MGKRTAVDAYRFQQRGGKGVINIKTSAAAGRVVAIKPVVEDDELMVITRNGVVNRQRVSEIRTIGRATQGVRLVNLDDGDQVMDVGRVIAEDADEGEEMGNVEGIEAVIRAGDGEEMENVEDMEGDVLAGEPEAD
;
A
#
# COMPACT_ATOMS: atom_id res chain seq x y z
N MET A 1 16.65 12.73 -5.19
CA MET A 1 15.93 14.03 -5.20
C MET A 1 14.58 13.84 -5.86
N GLY A 2 13.56 14.63 -5.51
CA GLY A 2 12.24 14.56 -6.12
C GLY A 2 11.43 15.85 -5.96
N LYS A 3 10.32 15.94 -6.68
CA LYS A 3 9.41 17.10 -6.71
C LYS A 3 8.10 16.76 -7.41
N ARG A 4 7.09 17.60 -7.21
CA ARG A 4 5.89 17.66 -8.04
C ARG A 4 5.95 18.85 -8.98
N THR A 5 5.33 18.72 -10.13
CA THR A 5 5.15 19.82 -11.07
C THR A 5 3.78 19.71 -11.71
N ALA A 6 3.04 20.81 -11.74
CA ALA A 6 1.75 20.88 -12.42
C ALA A 6 1.86 20.41 -13.88
N VAL A 7 0.86 19.67 -14.33
CA VAL A 7 0.81 19.12 -15.70
C VAL A 7 0.81 20.25 -16.73
N ASP A 8 0.18 21.36 -16.39
CA ASP A 8 0.03 22.59 -17.17
C ASP A 8 1.39 23.24 -17.51
N ALA A 9 2.40 22.98 -16.69
CA ALA A 9 3.76 23.46 -16.95
C ALA A 9 4.39 22.80 -18.19
N TYR A 10 3.82 21.69 -18.68
CA TYR A 10 4.27 20.97 -19.87
C TYR A 10 3.50 21.42 -21.10
N ARG A 11 4.13 22.26 -21.91
CA ARG A 11 3.61 22.61 -23.24
C ARG A 11 3.44 21.36 -24.11
N PHE A 12 2.42 21.37 -24.96
CA PHE A 12 2.28 20.39 -26.03
C PHE A 12 3.49 20.40 -26.97
N GLN A 13 3.87 19.20 -27.43
CA GLN A 13 4.93 18.97 -28.41
C GLN A 13 4.48 17.91 -29.41
N GLN A 14 4.95 18.04 -30.64
CA GLN A 14 4.78 17.01 -31.67
C GLN A 14 5.69 15.80 -31.34
N ARG A 15 5.31 14.63 -31.85
CA ARG A 15 6.11 13.40 -31.70
C ARG A 15 7.43 13.52 -32.46
N GLY A 16 8.47 12.86 -31.96
CA GLY A 16 9.81 12.82 -32.59
C GLY A 16 10.75 13.98 -32.22
N GLY A 17 10.32 14.94 -31.41
CA GLY A 17 11.19 15.99 -30.87
C GLY A 17 12.07 15.53 -29.70
N LYS A 18 13.03 16.37 -29.29
CA LYS A 18 13.94 16.12 -28.14
C LYS A 18 13.27 16.23 -26.76
N GLY A 19 11.98 16.57 -26.70
CA GLY A 19 11.27 16.78 -25.45
C GLY A 19 11.48 18.17 -24.83
N VAL A 20 11.21 18.25 -23.53
CA VAL A 20 11.37 19.41 -22.64
C VAL A 20 12.02 18.95 -21.35
N ILE A 21 12.77 19.83 -20.68
CA ILE A 21 13.43 19.49 -19.41
C ILE A 21 12.38 19.29 -18.32
N ASN A 22 12.30 18.07 -17.76
CA ASN A 22 11.44 17.70 -16.63
C ASN A 22 12.11 17.98 -15.26
N ILE A 23 13.39 17.63 -15.13
CA ILE A 23 14.17 17.82 -13.91
C ILE A 23 15.63 18.04 -14.29
N LYS A 24 16.31 18.94 -13.58
CA LYS A 24 17.76 19.10 -13.72
C LYS A 24 18.45 18.03 -12.88
N THR A 25 19.22 17.16 -13.52
CA THR A 25 20.07 16.18 -12.83
C THR A 25 21.45 16.78 -12.56
N SER A 26 22.12 16.26 -11.54
CA SER A 26 23.50 16.55 -11.20
C SER A 26 24.16 15.27 -10.70
N ALA A 27 25.49 15.25 -10.57
CA ALA A 27 26.18 14.10 -9.99
C ALA A 27 25.63 13.72 -8.60
N ALA A 28 25.30 14.71 -7.77
CA ALA A 28 24.73 14.50 -6.45
C ALA A 28 23.25 14.05 -6.47
N ALA A 29 22.46 14.50 -7.46
CA ALA A 29 21.05 14.13 -7.56
C ALA A 29 20.84 12.75 -8.21
N GLY A 30 21.79 12.31 -9.03
CA GLY A 30 21.72 11.06 -9.78
C GLY A 30 20.82 11.14 -11.01
N ARG A 31 20.48 9.96 -11.54
CA ARG A 31 19.55 9.79 -12.67
C ARG A 31 18.11 9.77 -12.18
N VAL A 32 17.17 9.97 -13.10
CA VAL A 32 15.75 9.84 -12.81
C VAL A 32 15.42 8.35 -12.67
N VAL A 33 14.80 7.99 -11.55
CA VAL A 33 14.36 6.61 -11.27
C VAL A 33 12.94 6.38 -11.78
N ALA A 34 12.02 7.29 -11.43
CA ALA A 34 10.60 7.15 -11.75
C ALA A 34 9.95 8.50 -12.06
N ILE A 35 8.90 8.44 -12.87
CA ILE A 35 7.96 9.53 -13.11
C ILE A 35 6.56 8.92 -12.96
N LYS A 36 5.74 9.46 -12.06
CA LYS A 36 4.39 8.97 -11.81
C LYS A 36 3.40 10.14 -11.87
N PRO A 37 2.29 10.02 -12.61
CA PRO A 37 1.17 10.93 -12.45
C PRO A 37 0.52 10.65 -11.09
N VAL A 38 0.22 11.71 -10.34
CA VAL A 38 -0.33 11.65 -8.99
C VAL A 38 -1.43 12.70 -8.83
N VAL A 39 -2.39 12.42 -7.98
CA VAL A 39 -3.36 13.34 -7.40
C VAL A 39 -2.98 13.66 -5.95
N GLU A 40 -3.65 14.63 -5.33
CA GLU A 40 -3.21 15.17 -4.03
C GLU A 40 -3.31 14.17 -2.87
N ASP A 41 -4.29 13.27 -2.92
CA ASP A 41 -4.56 12.30 -1.86
C ASP A 41 -3.72 11.02 -1.95
N ASP A 42 -3.04 10.82 -3.08
CA ASP A 42 -2.14 9.68 -3.25
C ASP A 42 -0.98 9.70 -2.26
N GLU A 43 -0.35 8.54 -2.14
CA GLU A 43 0.92 8.39 -1.44
C GLU A 43 1.97 7.75 -2.35
N LEU A 44 3.24 7.92 -1.98
CA LEU A 44 4.35 7.28 -2.66
C LEU A 44 5.08 6.35 -1.70
N MET A 45 5.42 5.17 -2.20
CA MET A 45 6.35 4.25 -1.56
C MET A 45 7.68 4.31 -2.29
N VAL A 46 8.73 4.78 -1.62
CA VAL A 46 10.10 4.82 -2.12
C VAL A 46 10.85 3.61 -1.59
N ILE A 47 11.44 2.82 -2.49
CA ILE A 47 12.16 1.59 -2.15
C ILE A 47 13.64 1.78 -2.45
N THR A 48 14.50 1.58 -1.46
CA THR A 48 15.95 1.67 -1.61
C THR A 48 16.59 0.30 -1.88
N ARG A 49 17.86 0.29 -2.26
CA ARG A 49 18.62 -0.93 -2.56
C ARG A 49 18.75 -1.83 -1.33
N ASN A 50 18.86 -1.23 -0.15
CA ASN A 50 19.00 -1.96 1.11
C ASN A 50 17.66 -2.47 1.66
N GLY A 51 16.55 -2.31 0.90
CA GLY A 51 15.24 -2.78 1.31
C GLY A 51 14.49 -1.83 2.25
N VAL A 52 14.99 -0.61 2.45
CA VAL A 52 14.27 0.41 3.23
C VAL A 52 13.10 0.94 2.39
N VAL A 53 11.91 0.95 2.98
CA VAL A 53 10.70 1.48 2.35
C VAL A 53 10.24 2.71 3.10
N ASN A 54 10.08 3.82 2.38
CA ASN A 54 9.54 5.07 2.92
C ASN A 54 8.20 5.39 2.25
N ARG A 55 7.13 5.49 3.06
CA ARG A 55 5.80 5.91 2.62
C ARG A 55 5.61 7.39 2.98
N GLN A 56 5.22 8.21 2.02
CA GLN A 56 4.98 9.65 2.24
C GLN A 56 3.80 10.15 1.39
N ARG A 57 3.06 11.12 1.92
CA ARG A 57 1.92 11.73 1.22
C ARG A 57 2.40 12.58 0.06
N VAL A 58 1.70 12.50 -1.07
CA VAL A 58 2.01 13.33 -2.24
C VAL A 58 1.86 14.81 -1.89
N SER A 59 0.88 15.18 -1.06
CA SER A 59 0.64 16.56 -0.60
C SER A 59 1.84 17.20 0.09
N GLU A 60 2.70 16.43 0.77
CA GLU A 60 3.91 16.92 1.45
C GLU A 60 5.07 17.21 0.49
N ILE A 61 5.04 16.62 -0.71
CA ILE A 61 6.10 16.80 -1.70
C ILE A 61 6.00 18.18 -2.32
N ARG A 62 7.11 18.91 -2.34
CA ARG A 62 7.15 20.28 -2.85
C ARG A 62 6.78 20.37 -4.33
N THR A 63 5.79 21.21 -4.63
CA THR A 63 5.41 21.58 -6.01
C THR A 63 6.28 22.73 -6.49
N ILE A 64 7.12 22.47 -7.51
CA ILE A 64 8.01 23.47 -8.11
C ILE A 64 8.12 23.26 -9.63
N GLY A 65 8.66 24.26 -10.33
CA GLY A 65 8.78 24.24 -11.79
C GLY A 65 9.66 23.11 -12.35
N ARG A 66 9.52 22.85 -13.65
CA ARG A 66 10.19 21.73 -14.35
C ARG A 66 11.71 21.87 -14.43
N ALA A 67 12.25 23.04 -14.75
CA ALA A 67 13.70 23.21 -14.91
C ALA A 67 14.46 23.40 -13.58
N THR A 68 14.10 22.63 -12.55
CA THR A 68 14.67 22.66 -11.18
C THR A 68 15.17 21.28 -10.77
N GLN A 69 16.01 21.20 -9.73
CA GLN A 69 16.56 19.93 -9.22
C GLN A 69 15.61 19.17 -8.27
N GLY A 70 14.62 19.84 -7.69
CA GLY A 70 13.78 19.23 -6.65
C GLY A 70 14.33 19.42 -5.24
N VAL A 71 13.73 18.69 -4.30
CA VAL A 71 14.12 18.62 -2.90
C VAL A 71 14.48 17.18 -2.52
N ARG A 72 15.08 17.00 -1.35
CA ARG A 72 15.37 15.67 -0.82
C ARG A 72 14.06 15.07 -0.26
N LEU A 73 13.67 13.89 -0.75
CA LEU A 73 12.46 13.17 -0.28
C LEU A 73 12.76 12.14 0.80
N VAL A 74 13.95 11.53 0.74
CA VAL A 74 14.43 10.52 1.68
C VAL A 74 15.89 10.79 2.00
N ASN A 75 16.29 10.52 3.24
CA ASN A 75 17.70 10.42 3.61
C ASN A 75 18.16 9.01 3.28
N LEU A 76 19.31 8.92 2.62
CA LEU A 76 19.93 7.65 2.25
C LEU A 76 21.19 7.50 3.07
N ASP A 77 21.44 6.27 3.52
CA ASP A 77 22.72 5.90 4.13
C ASP A 77 23.83 5.85 3.08
N ASP A 78 25.07 5.81 3.54
CA ASP A 78 26.23 5.77 2.66
C ASP A 78 26.21 4.52 1.76
N GLY A 79 26.25 4.74 0.45
CA GLY A 79 26.21 3.69 -0.56
C GLY A 79 24.80 3.21 -0.94
N ASP A 80 23.75 3.67 -0.27
CA ASP A 80 22.37 3.34 -0.63
C ASP A 80 21.87 4.22 -1.79
N GLN A 81 20.85 3.74 -2.49
CA GLN A 81 20.19 4.46 -3.57
C GLN A 81 18.74 4.02 -3.72
N VAL A 82 17.90 4.95 -4.18
CA VAL A 82 16.52 4.63 -4.54
C VAL A 82 16.52 3.73 -5.79
N MET A 83 15.84 2.60 -5.69
CA MET A 83 15.70 1.62 -6.77
C MET A 83 14.36 1.75 -7.49
N ASP A 84 13.28 1.98 -6.76
CA ASP A 84 11.95 2.15 -7.35
C ASP A 84 11.06 3.09 -6.50
N VAL A 85 9.99 3.58 -7.14
CA VAL A 85 8.93 4.36 -6.51
C VAL A 85 7.58 3.83 -6.96
N GLY A 86 6.81 3.30 -6.01
CA GLY A 86 5.41 2.92 -6.18
C GLY A 86 4.47 4.09 -5.87
N ARG A 87 3.39 4.22 -6.65
CA ARG A 87 2.26 5.08 -6.30
C ARG A 87 1.22 4.23 -5.58
N VAL A 88 0.78 4.68 -4.43
CA VAL A 88 -0.34 4.12 -3.68
C VAL A 88 -1.53 5.04 -3.92
N ILE A 89 -2.58 4.49 -4.52
CA ILE A 89 -3.81 5.23 -4.79
C ILE A 89 -4.58 5.30 -3.48
N ALA A 90 -5.08 6.49 -3.12
CA ALA A 90 -5.99 6.60 -1.99
C ALA A 90 -7.25 5.79 -2.31
N GLU A 91 -7.65 4.90 -1.41
CA GLU A 91 -8.94 4.24 -1.49
C GLU A 91 -10.02 5.32 -1.32
N ASP A 92 -10.97 5.37 -2.24
CA ASP A 92 -12.21 6.10 -2.01
C ASP A 92 -12.84 5.48 -0.76
N ALA A 93 -13.34 6.30 0.16
CA ALA A 93 -13.88 5.87 1.45
C ALA A 93 -15.20 5.06 1.36
N ASP A 94 -15.42 4.34 0.27
CA ASP A 94 -16.57 3.47 0.00
C ASP A 94 -16.06 2.07 -0.40
N GLU A 95 -15.56 1.33 0.60
CA GLU A 95 -15.75 -0.11 0.77
C GLU A 95 -15.07 -0.48 2.10
N GLY A 96 -15.86 -0.48 3.18
CA GLY A 96 -15.43 -0.99 4.48
C GLY A 96 -15.20 -2.49 4.41
N GLU A 97 -13.96 -2.91 4.14
CA GLU A 97 -13.51 -4.22 4.55
C GLU A 97 -13.08 -4.14 6.02
N GLU A 98 -13.99 -4.58 6.89
CA GLU A 98 -13.72 -4.83 8.30
C GLU A 98 -12.56 -5.85 8.39
N MET A 99 -11.33 -5.37 8.60
CA MET A 99 -10.23 -6.27 8.95
C MET A 99 -10.57 -6.92 10.29
N GLY A 100 -11.04 -8.15 10.22
CA GLY A 100 -11.39 -8.99 11.36
C GLY A 100 -10.30 -8.93 12.42
N ASN A 101 -10.72 -8.61 13.64
CA ASN A 101 -9.88 -8.46 14.82
C ASN A 101 -8.98 -9.71 14.99
N VAL A 102 -7.65 -9.50 15.04
CA VAL A 102 -6.64 -10.58 15.11
C VAL A 102 -6.63 -11.27 16.49
N GLU A 103 -7.39 -10.77 17.46
CA GLU A 103 -7.49 -11.32 18.82
C GLU A 103 -8.19 -12.71 18.87
N GLY A 104 -8.95 -13.08 17.83
CA GLY A 104 -9.61 -14.39 17.77
C GLY A 104 -8.70 -15.56 17.34
N ILE A 105 -7.53 -15.29 16.74
CA ILE A 105 -6.65 -16.33 16.19
C ILE A 105 -5.84 -17.02 17.29
N GLU A 106 -5.49 -16.31 18.38
CA GLU A 106 -4.78 -16.92 19.52
C GLU A 106 -5.61 -17.99 20.24
N ALA A 107 -6.95 -17.88 20.24
CA ALA A 107 -7.82 -18.88 20.85
C ALA A 107 -7.88 -20.18 20.04
N VAL A 108 -7.83 -20.09 18.70
CA VAL A 108 -7.88 -21.25 17.81
C VAL A 108 -6.58 -22.06 17.86
N ILE A 109 -5.43 -21.39 17.96
CA ILE A 109 -4.12 -22.06 18.01
C ILE A 109 -3.95 -22.88 19.30
N ARG A 110 -4.53 -22.44 20.43
CA ARG A 110 -4.51 -23.22 21.69
C ARG A 110 -5.46 -24.41 21.70
N ALA A 111 -6.50 -24.42 20.87
CA ALA A 111 -7.48 -25.51 20.79
C ALA A 111 -7.04 -26.66 19.86
N GLY A 112 -5.90 -26.53 19.18
CA GLY A 112 -5.38 -27.51 18.22
C GLY A 112 -4.45 -28.58 18.79
N ASP A 113 -4.01 -28.46 20.04
CA ASP A 113 -3.23 -29.51 20.71
C ASP A 113 -4.20 -30.40 21.52
N GLY A 114 -4.52 -31.55 20.92
CA GLY A 114 -5.67 -32.36 21.29
C GLY A 114 -5.64 -33.03 22.66
N GLU A 115 -6.84 -33.29 23.16
CA GLU A 115 -7.17 -34.45 23.99
C GLU A 115 -8.49 -35.07 23.48
N GLU A 116 -8.58 -36.39 23.63
CA GLU A 116 -9.45 -37.34 22.96
C GLU A 116 -10.95 -37.20 23.27
N MET A 117 -11.79 -37.70 22.36
CA MET A 117 -13.23 -37.86 22.56
C MET A 117 -13.51 -38.95 23.60
N GLU A 118 -14.39 -38.67 24.57
CA GLU A 118 -15.13 -39.73 25.27
C GLU A 118 -16.54 -39.86 24.68
N ASN A 119 -16.82 -41.05 24.16
CA ASN A 119 -18.15 -41.50 23.75
C ASN A 119 -19.09 -41.57 24.97
N VAL A 120 -20.34 -41.15 24.79
CA VAL A 120 -21.43 -41.52 25.70
C VAL A 120 -22.63 -41.96 24.86
N GLU A 121 -22.58 -43.22 24.39
CA GLU A 121 -23.78 -44.04 24.25
C GLU A 121 -24.01 -44.69 25.62
N ASP A 122 -25.09 -44.31 26.29
CA ASP A 122 -25.90 -45.11 27.24
C ASP A 122 -26.59 -44.17 28.23
N MET A 123 -27.88 -43.89 27.99
CA MET A 123 -28.97 -44.12 28.96
C MET A 123 -30.30 -43.83 28.25
N GLU A 124 -30.98 -44.92 27.90
CA GLU A 124 -32.37 -44.99 27.49
C GLU A 124 -33.34 -44.58 28.62
N GLY A 125 -34.55 -44.16 28.22
CA GLY A 125 -35.77 -44.14 29.04
C GLY A 125 -36.07 -42.75 29.63
N ASP A 126 -37.21 -42.11 29.38
CA ASP A 126 -38.54 -42.64 29.13
C ASP A 126 -39.41 -41.58 28.42
N VAL A 127 -39.95 -41.96 27.25
CA VAL A 127 -41.37 -41.91 26.81
C VAL A 127 -42.27 -40.80 27.40
N LEU A 128 -43.13 -40.04 26.70
CA LEU A 128 -44.08 -40.18 25.57
C LEU A 128 -44.74 -38.76 25.49
N ALA A 129 -45.42 -38.25 24.46
CA ALA A 129 -45.90 -38.66 23.16
C ALA A 129 -46.44 -37.38 22.45
N GLY A 130 -46.49 -37.39 21.12
CA GLY A 130 -47.50 -36.64 20.35
C GLY A 130 -46.99 -35.73 19.23
N GLU A 131 -46.59 -36.32 18.10
CA GLU A 131 -46.85 -35.73 16.77
C GLU A 131 -48.27 -36.15 16.31
N PRO A 132 -48.80 -35.80 15.10
CA PRO A 132 -48.39 -34.84 14.04
C PRO A 132 -49.58 -33.89 13.70
N GLU A 133 -49.62 -32.95 12.74
CA GLU A 133 -49.55 -32.97 11.26
C GLU A 133 -49.63 -31.49 10.78
N ALA A 134 -48.83 -31.04 9.81
CA ALA A 134 -49.12 -30.90 8.37
C ALA A 134 -50.34 -30.01 7.99
N ASP A 135 -50.07 -28.82 7.42
CA ASP A 135 -50.49 -28.39 6.07
C ASP A 135 -49.67 -27.14 5.65
#